data_AF-A0A5C7JL89-F1
#
_entry.id   AF-A0A5C7JL89-F1
#
_cell.length_a   1.000
_cell.length_b   1.000
_cell.length_c   1.000
_cell.angle_alpha   90.00
_cell.angle_beta   90.00
_cell.angle_gamma   90.00
#
_symmetry.space_group_name_H-M   'P 1'
#
loop_
_entity.id
_entity.type
_entity.pdbx_description
1 polymer ?
#
loop_
_entity_poly.entity_id
_entity_poly.type
_entity_poly.pdbx_seq_one_letter_code
_entity_poly.pdbx_strand_id
1 'polypeptide(L)'
;MKYAKQDYTYDEAVKMLNIDGCMIRYIKNPTPEMCMLAVQNNGDSIRYIESTLRTEELCIAAVSEFGLAIQHIDNPSYNVCRAAIKNDPLSLRFIDNQFEELCVTALNTDIYALTTIKNEYFTKRICEVGLKDKWGEKYLHTYHSFLLKKFSLIIL
;
A
#
# COMPACT_ATOMS: atom_id res chain seq x y z
N MET A 1 19.33 -20.73 -4.30
CA MET A 1 20.63 -20.08 -4.54
C MET A 1 20.47 -18.59 -4.20
N LYS A 2 20.94 -18.14 -3.03
CA LYS A 2 20.97 -16.69 -2.71
C LYS A 2 22.21 -16.14 -3.39
N TYR A 3 22.06 -15.33 -4.42
CA TYR A 3 23.17 -14.57 -4.98
C TYR A 3 23.75 -13.68 -3.88
N ALA A 4 25.08 -13.67 -3.72
CA ALA A 4 25.75 -12.82 -2.75
C ALA A 4 25.69 -11.36 -3.22
N LYS A 5 25.52 -10.42 -2.29
CA LYS A 5 25.71 -8.98 -2.56
C LYS A 5 27.17 -8.75 -2.99
N GLN A 6 27.39 -7.95 -4.02
CA GLN A 6 28.69 -7.67 -4.62
C GLN A 6 29.04 -6.19 -4.46
N ASP A 7 30.34 -5.89 -4.40
CA ASP A 7 30.85 -4.52 -4.44
C ASP A 7 30.88 -4.07 -5.91
N TYR A 8 30.00 -3.14 -6.27
CA TYR A 8 29.98 -2.48 -7.57
C TYR A 8 30.54 -1.06 -7.43
N THR A 9 31.12 -0.54 -8.51
CA THR A 9 31.35 0.92 -8.56
C THR A 9 30.02 1.66 -8.57
N TYR A 10 30.04 2.94 -8.19
CA TYR A 10 28.84 3.78 -8.19
C TYR A 10 28.15 3.80 -9.57
N ASP A 11 28.92 3.98 -10.64
CA ASP A 11 28.39 4.07 -12.00
C ASP A 11 27.80 2.74 -12.50
N GLU A 12 28.43 1.62 -12.17
CA GLU A 12 27.88 0.28 -12.49
C GLU A 12 26.57 0.04 -11.75
N ALA A 13 26.54 0.33 -10.44
CA ALA A 13 25.35 0.22 -9.62
C ALA A 13 24.21 1.06 -10.19
N VAL A 14 24.44 2.33 -10.50
CA VAL A 14 23.45 3.23 -11.09
C VAL A 14 22.97 2.74 -12.46
N LYS A 15 23.87 2.25 -13.33
CA LYS A 15 23.47 1.69 -14.64
C LYS A 15 22.53 0.50 -14.47
N MET A 16 22.83 -0.42 -13.55
CA MET A 16 21.97 -1.58 -13.29
C MET A 16 20.61 -1.18 -12.70
N LEU A 17 20.59 -0.25 -11.74
CA LEU A 17 19.36 0.22 -11.10
C LEU A 17 18.44 0.97 -12.07
N ASN A 18 19.00 1.65 -13.06
CA ASN A 18 18.21 2.27 -14.13
C ASN A 18 17.55 1.25 -15.07
N ILE A 19 18.10 0.04 -15.18
CA ILE A 19 17.52 -1.04 -15.98
C ILE A 19 16.43 -1.76 -15.18
N ASP A 20 16.71 -2.09 -13.92
CA ASP A 20 15.78 -2.73 -13.00
C ASP A 20 16.10 -2.37 -11.54
N GLY A 21 15.18 -1.67 -10.88
CA GLY A 21 15.31 -1.29 -9.47
C GLY A 21 15.48 -2.49 -8.53
N CYS A 22 15.00 -3.68 -8.90
CA CYS A 22 15.21 -4.90 -8.12
C CYS A 22 16.69 -5.32 -8.06
N MET A 23 17.56 -4.80 -8.92
CA MET A 23 19.00 -5.05 -8.87
C MET A 23 19.66 -4.55 -7.58
N ILE A 24 18.99 -3.68 -6.82
CA ILE A 24 19.43 -3.25 -5.47
C ILE A 24 19.72 -4.43 -4.55
N ARG A 25 19.06 -5.58 -4.77
CA ARG A 25 19.28 -6.83 -4.02
C ARG A 25 20.70 -7.40 -4.15
N TYR A 26 21.45 -7.02 -5.19
CA TYR A 26 22.81 -7.47 -5.46
C TYR A 26 23.87 -6.44 -5.05
N ILE A 27 23.49 -5.22 -4.72
CA ILE A 27 24.42 -4.16 -4.33
C ILE A 27 24.77 -4.29 -2.85
N LYS A 28 26.06 -4.42 -2.55
CA LYS A 28 26.56 -4.37 -1.18
C LYS A 28 26.61 -2.91 -0.72
N ASN A 29 26.04 -2.64 0.45
CA ASN A 29 26.00 -1.31 1.09
C ASN A 29 25.48 -0.18 0.16
N PRO A 30 24.24 -0.27 -0.35
CA PRO A 30 23.69 0.77 -1.22
C PRO A 30 23.57 2.11 -0.49
N THR A 31 23.82 3.21 -1.21
CA THR A 31 23.63 4.56 -0.69
C THR A 31 22.14 4.95 -0.66
N PRO A 32 21.73 5.98 0.10
CA PRO A 32 20.36 6.50 0.05
C PRO A 32 19.90 6.88 -1.36
N GLU A 33 20.78 7.44 -2.18
CA GLU A 33 20.50 7.81 -3.56
C GLU A 33 20.23 6.59 -4.45
N MET A 34 21.01 5.51 -4.26
CA MET A 34 20.76 4.23 -4.94
C MET A 34 19.44 3.60 -4.50
N CYS A 35 19.10 3.69 -3.21
CA CYS A 35 17.82 3.23 -2.70
C CYS A 35 16.66 4.02 -3.34
N MET A 36 16.78 5.34 -3.41
CA MET A 36 15.79 6.21 -4.05
C MET A 36 15.64 5.88 -5.53
N LEU A 37 16.75 5.72 -6.25
CA LEU A 37 16.74 5.35 -7.67
C LEU A 37 16.06 4.00 -7.89
N ALA A 38 16.32 3.01 -7.02
CA ALA A 38 15.71 1.70 -7.09
C ALA A 38 14.19 1.76 -6.98
N VAL A 39 13.66 2.47 -5.96
CA VAL A 39 12.21 2.55 -5.74
C VAL A 39 11.48 3.43 -6.74
N GLN A 40 12.16 4.43 -7.31
CA GLN A 40 11.63 5.25 -8.41
C GLN A 40 11.55 4.47 -9.73
N ASN A 41 12.44 3.49 -9.94
CA ASN A 41 12.39 2.60 -11.09
C ASN A 41 11.38 1.46 -10.90
N ASN A 42 11.30 0.91 -9.69
CA ASN A 42 10.36 -0.15 -9.31
C ASN A 42 10.11 -0.10 -7.79
N GLY A 43 8.91 0.30 -7.39
CA GLY A 43 8.50 0.47 -6.00
C GLY A 43 8.54 -0.82 -5.19
N ASP A 44 8.34 -1.99 -5.82
CA ASP A 44 8.46 -3.30 -5.15
C ASP A 44 9.90 -3.56 -4.68
N SER A 45 10.90 -2.87 -5.25
CA SER A 45 12.30 -3.02 -4.85
C SER A 45 12.57 -2.67 -3.38
N ILE A 46 11.66 -1.92 -2.72
CA ILE A 46 11.73 -1.62 -1.28
C ILE A 46 11.90 -2.88 -0.43
N ARG A 47 11.38 -4.04 -0.89
CA ARG A 47 11.51 -5.34 -0.22
C ARG A 47 12.95 -5.83 -0.09
N TYR A 48 13.86 -5.34 -0.93
CA TYR A 48 15.29 -5.69 -0.94
C TYR A 48 16.16 -4.68 -0.20
N ILE A 49 15.58 -3.54 0.21
CA ILE A 49 16.26 -2.49 0.96
C ILE A 49 16.14 -2.80 2.45
N GLU A 50 17.24 -2.73 3.18
CA GLU A 50 17.25 -2.96 4.64
C GLU A 50 16.38 -1.93 5.37
N SER A 51 15.68 -2.34 6.43
CA SER A 51 14.76 -1.46 7.16
C SER A 51 15.43 -0.19 7.72
N THR A 52 16.72 -0.25 8.05
CA THR A 52 17.51 0.89 8.54
C THR A 52 17.72 2.00 7.50
N LEU A 53 17.52 1.70 6.21
CA LEU A 53 17.63 2.66 5.10
C LEU A 53 16.26 3.19 4.63
N ARG A 54 15.15 2.68 5.17
CA ARG A 54 13.79 3.02 4.73
C ARG A 54 13.27 4.26 5.46
N THR A 55 13.66 5.43 4.99
CA THR A 55 13.07 6.69 5.48
C THR A 55 11.59 6.81 5.06
N GLU A 56 10.85 7.73 5.69
CA GLU A 56 9.46 7.99 5.31
C GLU A 56 9.37 8.44 3.83
N GLU A 57 10.32 9.26 3.37
CA GLU A 57 10.38 9.72 1.98
C GLU A 57 10.61 8.58 1.00
N LEU A 58 11.51 7.64 1.33
CA LEU A 58 11.75 6.46 0.50
C LEU A 58 10.51 5.56 0.44
N CYS A 59 9.86 5.34 1.58
CA CYS A 59 8.62 4.59 1.68
C CYS A 59 7.50 5.23 0.85
N ILE A 60 7.34 6.55 0.93
CA ILE A 60 6.37 7.31 0.13
C ILE A 60 6.69 7.18 -1.37
N ALA A 61 7.96 7.29 -1.77
CA ALA A 61 8.37 7.13 -3.16
C ALA A 61 8.02 5.73 -3.68
N ALA A 62 8.32 4.68 -2.92
CA ALA A 62 8.00 3.30 -3.27
C ALA A 62 6.50 3.08 -3.49
N VAL A 63 5.65 3.51 -2.55
CA VAL A 63 4.19 3.31 -2.67
C VAL A 63 3.53 4.27 -3.67
N SER A 64 4.18 5.38 -4.00
CA SER A 64 3.71 6.30 -5.04
C SER A 64 3.99 5.75 -6.45
N GLU A 65 5.07 4.97 -6.60
CA GLU A 65 5.36 4.21 -7.82
C GLU A 65 4.46 2.96 -7.91
N PHE A 66 4.42 2.14 -6.86
CA PHE A 66 3.61 0.93 -6.79
C PHE A 66 2.88 0.81 -5.44
N GLY A 67 1.58 1.10 -5.41
CA GLY A 67 0.78 1.18 -4.17
C GLY A 67 0.82 -0.09 -3.31
N LEU A 68 0.90 -1.28 -3.92
CA LEU A 68 1.00 -2.55 -3.19
C LEU A 68 2.38 -2.79 -2.55
N ALA A 69 3.39 -1.96 -2.83
CA ALA A 69 4.69 -2.02 -2.17
C ALA A 69 4.59 -1.82 -0.64
N ILE A 70 3.48 -1.23 -0.15
CA ILE A 70 3.22 -1.08 1.29
C ILE A 70 3.23 -2.42 2.03
N GLN A 71 2.93 -3.53 1.36
CA GLN A 71 3.00 -4.88 1.95
C GLN A 71 4.41 -5.27 2.44
N HIS A 72 5.44 -4.53 2.00
CA HIS A 72 6.83 -4.74 2.35
C HIS A 72 7.35 -3.72 3.37
N ILE A 73 6.51 -2.79 3.83
CA ILE A 73 6.88 -1.73 4.78
C ILE A 73 6.29 -2.07 6.15
N ASP A 74 7.15 -2.30 7.13
CA ASP A 74 6.74 -2.57 8.50
C ASP A 74 6.30 -1.26 9.19
N ASN A 75 5.14 -1.27 9.85
CA ASN A 75 4.58 -0.13 10.58
C ASN A 75 4.57 1.19 9.76
N PRO A 76 3.94 1.22 8.57
CA PRO A 76 3.93 2.40 7.72
C PRO A 76 3.27 3.59 8.44
N SER A 77 3.82 4.79 8.24
CA SER A 77 3.22 6.01 8.77
C SER A 77 1.85 6.28 8.12
N TYR A 78 1.06 7.14 8.73
CA TYR A 78 -0.20 7.59 8.14
C TYR A 78 0.00 8.18 6.73
N ASN A 79 1.12 8.87 6.47
CA ASN A 79 1.40 9.44 5.15
C ASN A 79 1.72 8.36 4.12
N VAL A 80 2.50 7.35 4.49
CA VAL A 80 2.79 6.19 3.63
C VAL A 80 1.50 5.44 3.29
N CYS A 81 0.67 5.15 4.30
CA CYS A 81 -0.65 4.54 4.13
C CYS A 81 -1.53 5.32 3.15
N ARG A 82 -1.63 6.65 3.36
CA ARG A 82 -2.44 7.52 2.50
C ARG A 82 -1.89 7.58 1.06
N ALA A 83 -0.57 7.62 0.89
CA ALA A 83 0.06 7.63 -0.43
C ALA A 83 -0.21 6.31 -1.17
N ALA A 84 -0.07 5.16 -0.49
CA ALA A 84 -0.37 3.85 -1.05
C ALA A 84 -1.83 3.73 -1.49
N ILE A 85 -2.79 4.14 -0.66
CA ILE A 85 -4.23 4.09 -0.99
C ILE A 85 -4.58 5.00 -2.16
N LYS A 86 -3.97 6.19 -2.26
CA LYS A 86 -4.19 7.09 -3.39
C LYS A 86 -3.70 6.51 -4.71
N ASN A 87 -2.64 5.70 -4.69
CA ASN A 87 -2.12 5.02 -5.87
C ASN A 87 -2.95 3.76 -6.19
N ASP A 88 -3.16 2.89 -5.19
CA ASP A 88 -3.95 1.67 -5.28
C ASP A 88 -4.84 1.52 -4.03
N PRO A 89 -6.17 1.74 -4.13
CA PRO A 89 -7.09 1.62 -3.00
C PRO A 89 -7.10 0.23 -2.36
N LEU A 90 -6.78 -0.82 -3.13
CA LEU A 90 -6.74 -2.20 -2.64
C LEU A 90 -5.53 -2.48 -1.75
N SER A 91 -4.55 -1.58 -1.71
CA SER A 91 -3.42 -1.61 -0.77
C SER A 91 -3.86 -1.54 0.70
N LEU A 92 -5.09 -1.05 0.97
CA LEU A 92 -5.70 -1.04 2.30
C LEU A 92 -5.72 -2.43 2.98
N ARG A 93 -5.74 -3.52 2.19
CA ARG A 93 -5.65 -4.90 2.70
C ARG A 93 -4.37 -5.20 3.48
N PHE A 94 -3.30 -4.44 3.23
CA PHE A 94 -1.98 -4.60 3.85
C PHE A 94 -1.74 -3.61 5.00
N ILE A 95 -2.72 -2.75 5.30
CA ILE A 95 -2.62 -1.77 6.39
C ILE A 95 -3.32 -2.36 7.60
N ASP A 96 -2.59 -2.47 8.72
CA ASP A 96 -3.17 -3.02 9.94
C ASP A 96 -4.17 -2.08 10.59
N ASN A 97 -3.80 -0.81 10.76
CA ASN A 97 -4.66 0.22 11.35
C ASN A 97 -5.47 0.94 10.25
N GLN A 98 -6.61 0.37 9.89
CA GLN A 98 -7.50 0.92 8.87
C GLN A 98 -8.38 2.06 9.44
N PHE A 99 -7.76 3.19 9.77
CA PHE A 99 -8.50 4.38 10.24
C PHE A 99 -9.67 4.70 9.30
N GLU A 100 -10.79 5.19 9.87
CA GLU A 100 -12.01 5.46 9.10
C GLU A 100 -11.74 6.34 7.87
N GLU A 101 -10.87 7.35 8.00
CA GLU A 101 -10.48 8.23 6.89
C GLU A 101 -9.74 7.50 5.76
N LEU A 102 -8.89 6.52 6.07
CA LEU A 102 -8.20 5.70 5.06
C LEU A 102 -9.20 4.82 4.32
N CYS A 103 -10.12 4.18 5.06
CA CYS A 103 -11.19 3.38 4.45
C CYS A 103 -12.06 4.23 3.52
N VAL A 104 -12.56 5.38 4.00
CA VAL A 104 -13.40 6.29 3.22
C VAL A 104 -12.65 6.82 2.00
N THR A 105 -11.36 7.12 2.13
CA THR A 105 -10.52 7.54 0.99
C THR A 105 -10.44 6.44 -0.06
N ALA A 106 -10.16 5.19 0.35
CA ALA A 106 -10.10 4.04 -0.56
C ALA A 106 -11.45 3.84 -1.28
N LEU A 107 -12.56 3.86 -0.55
CA LEU A 107 -13.91 3.66 -1.10
C LEU A 107 -14.34 4.74 -2.09
N ASN A 108 -13.93 6.00 -1.86
CA ASN A 108 -14.23 7.09 -2.79
C ASN A 108 -13.42 6.99 -4.09
N THR A 109 -12.29 6.27 -4.08
CA THR A 109 -11.49 6.01 -5.28
C THR A 109 -11.93 4.74 -5.99
N ASP A 110 -12.14 3.66 -5.25
CA ASP A 110 -12.63 2.38 -5.76
C ASP A 110 -13.50 1.66 -4.70
N ILE A 111 -14.77 1.48 -5.04
CA ILE A 111 -15.75 0.80 -4.18
C ILE A 111 -15.35 -0.65 -3.85
N TYR A 112 -14.57 -1.32 -4.72
CA TYR A 112 -14.09 -2.68 -4.46
C TYR A 112 -13.16 -2.76 -3.25
N ALA A 113 -12.63 -1.64 -2.76
CA ALA A 113 -11.88 -1.59 -1.51
C ALA A 113 -12.72 -2.01 -0.29
N LEU A 114 -14.07 -2.05 -0.38
CA LEU A 114 -14.93 -2.68 0.65
C LEU A 114 -14.47 -4.10 0.99
N THR A 115 -13.99 -4.86 0.01
CA THR A 115 -13.50 -6.24 0.21
C THR A 115 -12.25 -6.34 1.08
N THR A 116 -11.55 -5.22 1.27
CA THR A 116 -10.27 -5.15 1.99
C THR A 116 -10.40 -4.64 3.43
N ILE A 117 -11.58 -4.11 3.80
CA ILE A 117 -11.83 -3.57 5.14
C ILE A 117 -12.06 -4.75 6.10
N LYS A 118 -11.24 -4.85 7.15
CA LYS A 118 -11.41 -5.86 8.19
C LYS A 118 -12.69 -5.55 8.99
N ASN A 119 -13.40 -6.59 9.41
CA ASN A 119 -14.73 -6.48 10.02
C ASN A 119 -14.78 -5.48 11.20
N GLU A 120 -13.73 -5.42 12.00
CA GLU A 120 -13.60 -4.55 13.17
C GLU A 120 -13.54 -3.05 12.83
N TYR A 121 -13.21 -2.67 11.59
CA TYR A 121 -13.10 -1.26 11.17
C TYR A 121 -14.36 -0.70 10.54
N PHE A 122 -15.40 -1.51 10.30
CA PHE A 122 -16.64 -1.00 9.74
C PHE A 122 -17.36 -0.04 10.71
N THR A 123 -17.53 1.19 10.25
CA THR A 123 -18.34 2.22 10.91
C THR A 123 -19.62 2.48 10.12
N LYS A 124 -20.58 3.19 10.73
CA LYS A 124 -21.79 3.66 10.04
C LYS A 124 -21.43 4.44 8.77
N ARG A 125 -20.42 5.32 8.85
CA ARG A 125 -19.98 6.15 7.73
C ARG A 125 -19.39 5.32 6.59
N ILE A 126 -18.58 4.30 6.90
CA ILE A 126 -18.04 3.38 5.88
C ILE A 126 -19.18 2.66 5.16
N CYS A 127 -20.17 2.15 5.91
CA CYS A 127 -21.36 1.53 5.31
C CYS A 127 -22.13 2.53 4.44
N GLU A 128 -22.37 3.76 4.92
CA GLU A 128 -23.07 4.80 4.17
C GLU A 128 -22.35 5.18 2.87
N VAL A 129 -21.01 5.23 2.86
CA VAL A 129 -20.24 5.44 1.63
C VAL A 129 -20.42 4.25 0.70
N GLY A 130 -20.32 3.03 1.22
CA GLY A 130 -20.46 1.80 0.44
C GLY A 130 -21.83 1.64 -0.22
N LEU A 131 -22.90 2.08 0.46
CA LEU A 131 -24.29 2.02 -0.03
C LEU A 131 -24.60 2.99 -1.18
N LYS A 132 -23.71 3.94 -1.51
CA LYS A 132 -23.93 4.89 -2.61
C LYS A 132 -23.74 4.28 -4.00
N ASP A 133 -23.07 3.13 -4.07
CA ASP A 133 -22.81 2.41 -5.30
C ASP A 133 -23.57 1.07 -5.31
N LYS A 134 -24.06 0.65 -6.48
CA LYS A 134 -24.89 -0.57 -6.61
C LYS A 134 -24.12 -1.85 -6.24
N TRP A 135 -22.84 -1.91 -6.59
CA TRP A 135 -22.01 -3.04 -6.25
C TRP A 135 -21.74 -3.06 -4.75
N GLY A 136 -21.39 -1.91 -4.18
CA GLY A 136 -21.16 -1.76 -2.74
C GLY A 136 -22.40 -2.07 -1.89
N GLU A 137 -23.58 -1.62 -2.32
CA GLU A 137 -24.87 -1.97 -1.74
C GLU A 137 -25.07 -3.49 -1.72
N LYS A 138 -24.97 -4.14 -2.89
CA LYS A 138 -25.10 -5.60 -2.98
C LYS A 138 -24.10 -6.33 -2.09
N TYR A 139 -22.85 -5.87 -2.06
CA TYR A 139 -21.80 -6.44 -1.22
C TYR A 139 -22.15 -6.35 0.27
N LEU A 140 -22.52 -5.17 0.75
CA LEU A 140 -22.88 -4.95 2.16
C LEU A 140 -24.12 -5.75 2.57
N HIS A 141 -25.15 -5.82 1.73
CA HIS A 141 -26.32 -6.66 2.00
C HIS A 141 -25.99 -8.15 2.02
N THR A 142 -25.07 -8.61 1.16
CA THR A 142 -24.69 -10.03 1.06
C THR A 142 -23.81 -10.46 2.23
N TYR A 143 -22.77 -9.69 2.56
CA TYR A 143 -21.71 -10.12 3.48
C TYR A 143 -21.75 -9.41 4.84
N HIS A 144 -22.41 -8.26 4.93
CA HIS A 144 -22.38 -7.38 6.11
C HIS A 144 -23.77 -6.89 6.55
N SER A 145 -24.84 -7.64 6.26
CA SER A 145 -26.22 -7.24 6.60
C SER A 145 -26.45 -7.02 8.11
N PHE A 146 -25.67 -7.68 8.97
CA PHE A 146 -25.71 -7.46 10.42
C PHE A 146 -25.24 -6.04 10.80
N LEU A 147 -24.27 -5.46 10.07
CA LEU A 147 -23.82 -4.09 10.27
C LEU A 147 -24.90 -3.10 9.84
N LEU A 148 -25.58 -3.37 8.72
CA LEU A 148 -26.68 -2.53 8.25
C LEU A 148 -27.83 -2.50 9.27
N LYS A 149 -28.17 -3.64 9.87
CA LYS A 149 -29.11 -3.72 11.01
C LYS A 149 -28.61 -2.91 12.21
N LYS A 150 -27.36 -3.15 12.62
CA LYS A 150 -26.73 -2.49 13.78
C LYS A 150 -26.73 -0.97 13.64
N PHE A 151 -26.54 -0.45 12.43
CA PHE A 151 -26.47 0.99 12.15
C PHE A 151 -27.79 1.61 11.69
N SER A 152 -28.89 0.85 11.68
CA SER A 152 -30.21 1.30 11.19
C SER A 152 -30.17 1.82 9.74
N LEU A 153 -29.39 1.15 8.88
CA LEU A 153 -29.19 1.49 7.47
C LEU A 153 -29.99 0.60 6.50
N ILE A 154 -30.87 -0.28 7.00
CA ILE A 154 -31.75 -1.06 6.12
C ILE A 154 -32.76 -0.11 5.49
N ILE A 155 -32.77 -0.08 4.16
CA ILE A 155 -33.91 0.40 3.39
C ILE A 155 -34.67 -0.87 2.96
N LEU A 156 -35.97 -0.92 3.28
CA LEU A 156 -36.89 -2.00 2.89
C LEU A 156 -37.04 -2.10 1.38
#